data_AF-F8DXK2-F1
#
_entry.id   AF-F8DXK2-F1
#
_cell.length_a   1.000
_cell.length_b   1.000
_cell.length_c   1.000
_cell.angle_alpha   90.00
_cell.angle_beta   90.00
_cell.angle_gamma   90.00
#
_symmetry.space_group_name_H-M   'P 1'
#
loop_
_entity.id
_entity.type
_entity.pdbx_description
1 polymer ?
#
loop_
_entity_poly.entity_id
_entity_poly.type
_entity_poly.pdbx_seq_one_letter_code
_entity_poly.pdbx_strand_id
1 'polypeptide(L)'
;MNRPAPVRRVDPGPPLTVTLVDDRVFTANLVLNATGTWDNPYIPGIENFRGRQLHTKDYVRKEDFARQRTLVVGGGLSSVQFLLELAPVTETVWTTHRPPNFTKREFEGGWGLAVEEAVRERTFAGRRPASVVRTTGIPQIPAYLDGVAAGTLVSRGMFDRVTETGVVFGPPKSEVAAGYGPSRSNELQVPESWDPRACLP
;
A
#
# COMPACT_ATOMS: atom_id res chain seq x y z
N MET A 1 -17.80 -30.49 9.82
CA MET A 1 -17.45 -29.06 9.75
C MET A 1 -16.03 -28.96 9.21
N ASN A 2 -15.86 -28.57 7.94
CA ASN A 2 -14.51 -28.44 7.37
C ASN A 2 -13.85 -27.20 7.94
N ARG A 3 -12.69 -27.37 8.58
CA ARG A 3 -11.87 -26.25 9.06
C ARG A 3 -11.29 -25.49 7.84
N PRO A 4 -11.07 -24.18 7.94
CA PRO A 4 -10.33 -23.43 6.93
C PRO A 4 -8.99 -24.12 6.65
N ALA A 5 -8.62 -24.25 5.38
CA ALA A 5 -7.35 -24.83 4.97
C ALA A 5 -6.63 -23.90 3.98
N PRO A 6 -5.31 -23.68 4.15
CA PRO A 6 -4.55 -22.79 3.27
C PRO A 6 -4.45 -23.37 1.85
N VAL A 7 -4.82 -22.57 0.87
CA VAL A 7 -4.77 -22.89 -0.57
C VAL A 7 -3.44 -22.42 -1.14
N ARG A 8 -2.70 -23.32 -1.80
CA ARG A 8 -1.44 -23.00 -2.49
C ARG A 8 -1.68 -22.46 -3.90
N ARG A 9 -2.57 -23.10 -4.66
CA ARG A 9 -2.87 -22.72 -6.06
C ARG A 9 -4.27 -23.14 -6.47
N VAL A 10 -4.86 -22.36 -7.37
CA VAL A 10 -6.07 -22.73 -8.13
C VAL A 10 -5.69 -22.76 -9.61
N ASP A 11 -5.80 -23.93 -10.22
CA ASP A 11 -5.52 -24.16 -11.64
C ASP A 11 -6.81 -24.08 -12.46
N PRO A 12 -6.79 -23.36 -13.61
CA PRO A 12 -7.95 -23.26 -14.49
C PRO A 12 -8.24 -24.60 -15.18
N GLY A 13 -9.52 -24.95 -15.28
CA GLY A 13 -10.02 -26.15 -15.95
C GLY A 13 -11.52 -26.35 -15.71
N PRO A 14 -12.22 -27.18 -16.49
CA PRO A 14 -13.56 -27.65 -16.14
C PRO A 14 -13.50 -29.06 -15.52
N PRO A 15 -13.59 -29.24 -14.18
CA PRO A 15 -13.68 -28.22 -13.12
C PRO A 15 -12.31 -27.62 -12.72
N LEU A 16 -12.35 -26.55 -11.92
CA LEU A 16 -11.14 -25.94 -11.34
C LEU A 16 -10.48 -26.95 -10.40
N THR A 17 -9.14 -26.94 -10.38
CA THR A 17 -8.36 -27.76 -9.45
C THR A 17 -7.79 -26.87 -8.35
N VAL A 18 -8.11 -27.17 -7.09
CA VAL A 18 -7.66 -26.43 -5.91
C VAL A 18 -6.64 -27.31 -5.16
N THR A 19 -5.41 -26.84 -5.09
CA THR A 19 -4.32 -27.53 -4.37
C THR A 19 -4.06 -26.82 -3.04
N LEU A 20 -4.18 -27.55 -1.94
CA LEU A 20 -3.86 -27.04 -0.60
C LEU A 20 -2.35 -27.04 -0.35
N VAL A 21 -1.92 -26.35 0.72
CA VAL A 21 -0.51 -26.34 1.15
C VAL A 21 -0.04 -27.72 1.63
N ASP A 22 -0.94 -28.54 2.16
CA ASP A 22 -0.69 -29.94 2.57
C ASP A 22 -0.86 -30.95 1.42
N ASP A 23 -0.76 -30.49 0.17
CA ASP A 23 -0.84 -31.25 -1.07
C ASP A 23 -2.18 -31.95 -1.36
N ARG A 24 -3.20 -31.79 -0.51
CA ARG A 24 -4.56 -32.25 -0.83
C ARG A 24 -5.13 -31.50 -2.02
N VAL A 25 -5.86 -32.21 -2.88
CA VAL A 25 -6.45 -31.67 -4.10
C VAL A 25 -7.97 -31.79 -4.06
N PHE A 26 -8.65 -30.71 -4.44
CA PHE A 26 -10.10 -30.63 -4.57
C PHE A 26 -10.46 -30.17 -5.98
N THR A 27 -11.61 -30.61 -6.48
CA THR A 27 -12.22 -30.09 -7.70
C THR A 27 -13.41 -29.22 -7.36
N ALA A 28 -13.56 -28.07 -8.02
CA ALA A 28 -14.69 -27.17 -7.82
C ALA A 28 -15.16 -26.54 -9.14
N ASN A 29 -16.48 -26.42 -9.32
CA ASN A 29 -17.04 -25.67 -10.45
C ASN A 29 -16.87 -24.15 -10.29
N LEU A 30 -16.78 -23.68 -9.04
CA LEU A 30 -16.62 -22.27 -8.69
C LEU A 30 -15.69 -22.16 -7.47
N VAL A 31 -14.81 -21.16 -7.47
CA VAL A 31 -14.00 -20.76 -6.31
C VAL A 31 -14.30 -19.30 -5.97
N LEU A 32 -14.75 -19.06 -4.74
CA LEU A 32 -14.88 -17.71 -4.18
C LEU A 32 -13.62 -17.37 -3.39
N ASN A 33 -12.75 -16.53 -3.96
CA ASN A 33 -11.58 -16.05 -3.24
C ASN A 33 -12.01 -14.91 -2.28
N ALA A 34 -11.96 -15.21 -0.97
CA ALA A 34 -12.25 -14.27 0.11
C ALA A 34 -11.07 -14.13 1.10
N THR A 35 -9.82 -14.42 0.68
CA THR A 35 -8.64 -14.37 1.57
C THR A 35 -8.15 -12.96 1.87
N GLY A 36 -8.77 -11.93 1.29
CA GLY A 36 -8.31 -10.55 1.38
C GLY A 36 -6.95 -10.34 0.70
N THR A 37 -6.40 -9.14 0.85
CA THR A 37 -5.10 -8.73 0.27
C THR A 37 -4.12 -8.24 1.34
N TRP A 38 -4.48 -8.37 2.62
CA TRP A 38 -3.81 -7.68 3.72
C TRP A 38 -2.57 -8.41 4.23
N ASP A 39 -2.49 -9.73 4.06
CA ASP A 39 -1.46 -10.55 4.72
C ASP A 39 -0.19 -10.81 3.90
N ASN A 40 -0.15 -10.47 2.61
CA ASN A 40 0.97 -10.82 1.72
C ASN A 40 1.27 -9.70 0.71
N PRO A 41 1.83 -8.55 1.13
CA PRO A 41 2.35 -7.60 0.17
C PRO A 41 3.53 -8.20 -0.59
N TYR A 42 3.52 -8.07 -1.91
CA TYR A 42 4.62 -8.50 -2.76
C TYR A 42 5.55 -7.32 -3.06
N ILE A 43 6.80 -7.41 -2.58
CA ILE A 43 7.87 -6.45 -2.88
C ILE A 43 8.99 -7.21 -3.60
N PRO A 44 9.18 -7.00 -4.91
CA PRO A 44 10.24 -7.69 -5.65
C PRO A 44 11.63 -7.43 -5.06
N GLY A 45 12.42 -8.48 -4.89
CA GLY A 45 13.80 -8.39 -4.42
C GLY A 45 13.95 -8.25 -2.91
N ILE A 46 12.86 -8.16 -2.15
CA ILE A 46 12.90 -7.92 -0.70
C ILE A 46 13.60 -9.04 0.07
N GLU A 47 13.62 -10.25 -0.48
CA GLU A 47 14.36 -11.40 0.03
C GLU A 47 15.87 -11.18 0.11
N ASN A 48 16.42 -10.20 -0.64
CA ASN A 48 17.83 -9.87 -0.59
C ASN A 48 18.19 -8.99 0.62
N PHE A 49 17.22 -8.28 1.21
CA PHE A 49 17.49 -7.36 2.32
C PHE A 49 17.72 -8.11 3.62
N ARG A 50 18.90 -7.90 4.24
CA ARG A 50 19.31 -8.61 5.46
C ARG A 50 18.91 -7.89 6.76
N GLY A 51 18.41 -6.66 6.66
CA GLY A 51 17.90 -5.92 7.81
C GLY A 51 16.55 -6.45 8.28
N ARG A 52 16.07 -5.89 9.39
CA ARG A 52 14.76 -6.25 9.95
C ARG A 52 13.64 -5.86 8.97
N GLN A 53 12.72 -6.79 8.76
CA GLN A 53 11.51 -6.61 7.95
C GLN A 53 10.29 -6.97 8.81
N LEU A 54 9.19 -6.24 8.65
CA LEU A 54 7.92 -6.56 9.30
C LEU A 54 6.75 -6.10 8.46
N HIS A 55 5.64 -6.82 8.57
CA HIS A 55 4.35 -6.32 8.13
C HIS A 55 3.73 -5.43 9.22
N THR A 56 2.81 -4.54 8.83
CA THR A 56 2.11 -3.65 9.78
C THR A 56 1.37 -4.40 10.89
N LYS A 57 0.98 -5.65 10.65
CA LYS A 57 0.32 -6.51 11.63
C LYS A 57 1.25 -7.06 12.71
N ASP A 58 2.55 -7.13 12.41
CA ASP A 58 3.60 -7.62 13.30
C ASP A 58 4.30 -6.44 14.02
N TYR A 59 3.85 -5.22 13.77
CA TYR A 59 4.30 -4.03 14.49
C TYR A 59 3.78 -4.05 15.93
N VAL A 60 4.69 -3.81 16.88
CA VAL A 60 4.37 -3.78 18.31
C VAL A 60 4.56 -2.38 18.89
N ARG A 61 5.73 -1.76 18.66
CA ARG A 61 6.07 -0.45 19.20
C ARG A 61 7.19 0.23 18.41
N LYS A 62 7.22 1.56 18.45
CA LYS A 62 8.17 2.39 17.68
C LYS A 62 9.60 2.29 18.20
N GLU A 63 9.78 2.05 19.49
CA GLU A 63 11.11 2.04 20.14
C GLU A 63 12.02 0.95 19.56
N ASP A 64 11.45 -0.12 18.99
CA ASP A 64 12.23 -1.18 18.35
C ASP A 64 12.90 -0.73 17.02
N PHE A 65 12.58 0.48 16.54
CA PHE A 65 13.19 1.12 15.37
C PHE A 65 14.21 2.20 15.75
N ALA A 66 14.37 2.50 17.04
CA ALA A 66 15.32 3.51 17.47
C ALA A 66 16.73 3.22 16.95
N ARG A 67 17.43 4.28 16.51
CA ARG A 67 18.79 4.21 15.92
C ARG A 67 18.87 3.42 14.60
N GLN A 68 17.75 3.23 13.89
CA GLN A 68 17.73 2.66 12.54
C GLN A 68 17.47 3.74 11.49
N ARG A 69 17.46 3.32 10.22
CA ARG A 69 16.89 4.05 9.08
C ARG A 69 15.76 3.19 8.54
N THR A 70 14.54 3.71 8.59
CA THR A 70 13.33 2.91 8.39
C THR A 70 12.64 3.29 7.09
N LEU A 71 12.58 2.33 6.16
CA LEU A 71 11.82 2.48 4.92
C LEU A 71 10.37 2.03 5.14
N VAL A 72 9.40 2.93 4.92
CA VAL A 72 7.97 2.59 4.92
C VAL A 72 7.50 2.45 3.49
N VAL A 73 7.01 1.25 3.14
CA VAL A 73 6.55 0.92 1.79
C VAL A 73 5.03 0.97 1.70
N GLY A 74 4.51 1.70 0.70
CA GLY A 74 3.08 1.80 0.40
C GLY A 74 2.52 3.20 0.66
N GLY A 75 1.50 3.59 -0.11
CA GLY A 75 0.89 4.92 -0.04
C GLY A 75 -0.42 4.99 0.74
N GLY A 76 -0.71 3.97 1.56
CA GLY A 76 -1.95 3.87 2.33
C GLY A 76 -1.96 4.76 3.58
N LEU A 77 -3.13 4.91 4.21
CA LEU A 77 -3.24 5.66 5.48
C LEU A 77 -2.41 5.03 6.61
N SER A 78 -2.30 3.70 6.65
CA SER A 78 -1.41 3.03 7.61
C SER A 78 0.03 3.49 7.45
N SER A 79 0.52 3.64 6.21
CA SER A 79 1.88 4.12 5.96
C SER A 79 2.07 5.56 6.47
N VAL A 80 1.09 6.45 6.25
CA VAL A 80 1.10 7.83 6.77
C VAL A 80 1.17 7.83 8.30
N GLN A 81 0.35 7.02 8.96
CA GLN A 81 0.33 6.90 10.42
C GLN A 81 1.67 6.38 10.96
N PHE A 82 2.23 5.33 10.36
CA PHE A 82 3.53 4.79 10.77
C PHE A 82 4.68 5.78 10.56
N LEU A 83 4.69 6.53 9.45
CA LEU A 83 5.71 7.54 9.21
C LEU A 83 5.71 8.60 10.33
N LEU A 84 4.54 9.11 10.70
CA LEU A 84 4.40 10.09 11.77
C LEU A 84 4.72 9.50 13.16
N GLU A 85 4.36 8.25 13.41
CA GLU A 85 4.65 7.57 14.68
C GLU A 85 6.15 7.25 14.86
N LEU A 86 6.83 6.88 13.77
CA LEU A 86 8.23 6.46 13.75
C LEU A 86 9.20 7.63 13.65
N ALA A 87 8.82 8.74 12.99
CA ALA A 87 9.70 9.89 12.78
C ALA A 87 10.39 10.43 14.06
N PRO A 88 9.76 10.42 15.25
CA PRO A 88 10.42 10.86 16.48
C PRO A 88 11.56 9.95 16.97
N VAL A 89 11.67 8.70 16.48
CA VAL A 89 12.62 7.69 17.00
C VAL A 89 13.59 7.16 15.94
N THR A 90 13.31 7.33 14.65
CA THR A 90 14.13 6.84 13.54
C THR A 90 14.09 7.82 12.37
N GLU A 91 15.15 7.84 11.58
CA GLU A 91 15.08 8.42 10.23
C GLU A 91 14.07 7.58 9.43
N THR A 92 13.15 8.24 8.72
CA THR A 92 12.14 7.56 7.90
C THR A 92 12.29 7.92 6.43
N VAL A 93 12.07 6.94 5.57
CA VAL A 93 11.99 7.13 4.11
C VAL A 93 10.66 6.56 3.63
N TRP A 94 9.88 7.35 2.92
CA TRP A 94 8.59 6.91 2.37
C TRP A 94 8.70 6.53 0.90
N THR A 95 8.27 5.33 0.53
CA THR A 95 8.23 4.87 -0.87
C THR A 95 6.82 4.44 -1.29
N THR A 96 6.38 4.93 -2.44
CA THR A 96 5.06 4.64 -3.02
C THR A 96 5.17 4.39 -4.53
N HIS A 97 4.30 3.54 -5.08
CA HIS A 97 4.24 3.29 -6.52
C HIS A 97 3.80 4.49 -7.36
N ARG A 98 3.10 5.44 -6.74
CA ARG A 98 2.50 6.63 -7.36
C ARG A 98 2.53 7.77 -6.35
N PRO A 99 2.47 9.03 -6.79
CA PRO A 99 2.26 10.16 -5.89
C PRO A 99 1.18 9.88 -4.84
N PRO A 100 1.40 10.23 -3.56
CA PRO A 100 0.39 10.13 -2.52
C PRO A 100 -0.92 10.82 -2.92
N ASN A 101 -2.04 10.12 -2.76
CA ASN A 101 -3.35 10.58 -3.24
C ASN A 101 -4.03 11.51 -2.21
N PHE A 102 -3.42 12.66 -1.91
CA PHE A 102 -4.05 13.67 -1.06
C PHE A 102 -5.32 14.22 -1.71
N THR A 103 -6.35 14.45 -0.90
CA THR A 103 -7.64 15.00 -1.34
C THR A 103 -8.11 16.10 -0.41
N LYS A 104 -8.70 17.15 -0.98
CA LYS A 104 -9.42 18.21 -0.24
C LYS A 104 -10.84 17.80 0.13
N ARG A 105 -11.31 16.65 -0.39
CA ARG A 105 -12.69 16.24 -0.18
C ARG A 105 -12.90 15.77 1.25
N GLU A 106 -13.81 16.45 1.94
CA GLU A 106 -14.18 16.13 3.31
C GLU A 106 -15.11 14.92 3.38
N PHE A 107 -15.14 14.29 4.57
CA PHE A 107 -15.98 13.14 4.89
C PHE A 107 -17.41 13.59 5.19
N GLU A 108 -18.05 14.21 4.21
CA GLU A 108 -19.42 14.72 4.31
C GLU A 108 -20.48 13.66 3.94
N GLY A 109 -21.76 14.01 4.10
CA GLY A 109 -22.89 13.17 3.68
C GLY A 109 -22.75 12.73 2.21
N GLY A 110 -22.83 11.41 1.97
CA GLY A 110 -22.72 10.83 0.63
C GLY A 110 -21.29 10.50 0.17
N TRP A 111 -20.25 10.94 0.89
CA TRP A 111 -18.86 10.56 0.59
C TRP A 111 -18.67 9.04 0.63
N GLY A 112 -19.16 8.39 1.69
CA GLY A 112 -19.05 6.94 1.87
C GLY A 112 -19.76 6.17 0.75
N LEU A 113 -20.95 6.64 0.34
CA LEU A 113 -21.69 6.06 -0.78
C LEU A 113 -20.90 6.18 -2.08
N ALA A 114 -20.32 7.35 -2.38
CA ALA A 114 -19.50 7.54 -3.57
C ALA A 114 -18.22 6.67 -3.57
N VAL A 115 -17.63 6.41 -2.39
CA VAL A 115 -16.52 5.45 -2.24
C VAL A 115 -17.01 4.04 -2.58
N GLU A 116 -18.12 3.59 -2.00
CA GLU A 116 -18.69 2.27 -2.25
C GLU A 116 -19.06 2.07 -3.72
N GLU A 117 -19.67 3.06 -4.36
CA GLU A 117 -20.02 3.04 -5.77
C GLU A 117 -18.78 2.88 -6.66
N ALA A 118 -17.71 3.63 -6.38
CA ALA A 118 -16.47 3.54 -7.14
C ALA A 118 -15.78 2.17 -6.99
N VAL A 119 -15.83 1.57 -5.80
CA VAL A 119 -15.35 0.20 -5.55
C VAL A 119 -16.22 -0.81 -6.31
N ARG A 120 -17.55 -0.65 -6.24
CA ARG A 120 -18.53 -1.52 -6.89
C ARG A 120 -18.36 -1.49 -8.41
N GLU A 121 -18.36 -0.32 -9.04
CA GLU A 121 -18.19 -0.16 -10.49
C GLU A 121 -16.94 -0.89 -10.98
N ARG A 122 -15.81 -0.69 -10.30
CA ARG A 122 -14.54 -1.29 -10.67
C ARG A 122 -14.56 -2.81 -10.57
N THR A 123 -15.09 -3.35 -9.48
CA THR A 123 -15.10 -4.78 -9.21
C THR A 123 -16.12 -5.52 -10.07
N PHE A 124 -17.30 -4.94 -10.31
CA PHE A 124 -18.31 -5.47 -11.24
C PHE A 124 -17.78 -5.53 -12.68
N ALA A 125 -16.89 -4.62 -13.07
CA ALA A 125 -16.20 -4.66 -14.35
C ALA A 125 -15.07 -5.71 -14.42
N GLY A 126 -14.94 -6.61 -13.44
CA GLY A 126 -13.91 -7.65 -13.40
C GLY A 126 -12.49 -7.14 -13.15
N ARG A 127 -12.33 -5.86 -12.77
CA ARG A 127 -11.00 -5.27 -12.48
C ARG A 127 -10.61 -5.53 -11.04
N ARG A 128 -9.30 -5.71 -10.80
CA ARG A 128 -8.76 -5.82 -9.43
C ARG A 128 -9.18 -4.61 -8.57
N PRO A 129 -9.58 -4.82 -7.30
CA PRO A 129 -9.84 -3.73 -6.37
C PRO A 129 -8.68 -2.72 -6.34
N ALA A 130 -9.00 -1.44 -6.19
CA ALA A 130 -7.99 -0.41 -5.92
C ALA A 130 -7.65 -0.42 -4.42
N SER A 131 -6.49 0.12 -4.05
CA SER A 131 -6.18 0.40 -2.64
C SER A 131 -7.23 1.36 -2.07
N VAL A 132 -7.58 1.23 -0.78
CA VAL A 132 -8.59 2.07 -0.10
C VAL A 132 -8.34 3.56 -0.32
N VAL A 133 -7.11 4.02 -0.12
CA VAL A 133 -6.71 5.43 -0.35
C VAL A 133 -6.85 5.93 -1.80
N ARG A 134 -6.99 5.04 -2.79
CA ARG A 134 -7.29 5.43 -4.17
C ARG A 134 -8.76 5.70 -4.39
N THR A 135 -9.66 5.34 -3.48
CA THR A 135 -11.07 5.77 -3.54
C THR A 135 -11.36 6.83 -2.49
N THR A 136 -10.79 6.68 -1.29
CA THR A 136 -11.01 7.61 -0.16
C THR A 136 -10.13 8.86 -0.22
N GLY A 137 -8.91 8.74 -0.75
CA GLY A 137 -7.86 9.75 -0.62
C GLY A 137 -7.20 9.77 0.76
N ILE A 138 -6.11 10.54 0.88
CA ILE A 138 -5.47 10.94 2.13
C ILE A 138 -6.00 12.34 2.45
N PRO A 139 -6.70 12.56 3.58
CA PRO A 139 -7.25 13.87 3.88
C PRO A 139 -6.14 14.87 4.22
N GLN A 140 -6.35 16.13 3.86
CA GLN A 140 -5.44 17.23 4.20
C GLN A 140 -5.66 17.75 5.62
N ILE A 141 -5.59 16.86 6.63
CA ILE A 141 -5.66 17.30 8.02
C ILE A 141 -4.34 17.97 8.44
N PRO A 142 -4.35 18.92 9.40
CA PRO A 142 -3.17 19.70 9.78
C PRO A 142 -1.91 18.86 10.05
N ALA A 143 -2.04 17.79 10.86
CA ALA A 143 -0.91 16.91 11.19
C ALA A 143 -0.25 16.25 9.96
N TYR A 144 -1.01 15.99 8.89
CA TYR A 144 -0.44 15.40 7.67
C TYR A 144 0.25 16.47 6.81
N LEU A 145 -0.29 17.68 6.76
CA LEU A 145 0.35 18.80 6.09
C LEU A 145 1.65 19.20 6.81
N ASP A 146 1.65 19.22 8.14
CA ASP A 146 2.85 19.44 8.95
C ASP A 146 3.90 18.37 8.67
N GLY A 147 3.48 17.10 8.56
CA GLY A 147 4.36 15.99 8.17
C GLY A 147 4.95 16.13 6.77
N VAL A 148 4.20 16.71 5.81
CA VAL A 148 4.72 17.03 4.46
C VAL A 148 5.74 18.16 4.56
N ALA A 149 5.41 19.25 5.26
CA ALA A 149 6.29 20.40 5.46
C ALA A 149 7.61 20.02 6.17
N ALA A 150 7.56 19.05 7.09
CA ALA A 150 8.72 18.51 7.78
C ALA A 150 9.52 17.48 6.96
N GLY A 151 9.05 17.08 5.77
CA GLY A 151 9.70 16.08 4.92
C GLY A 151 9.35 14.61 5.27
N THR A 152 8.75 14.34 6.42
CA THR A 152 8.36 12.99 6.88
C THR A 152 7.35 12.33 5.95
N LEU A 153 6.40 13.10 5.40
CA LEU A 153 5.38 12.63 4.47
C LEU A 153 5.68 13.05 3.03
N VAL A 154 6.94 12.94 2.62
CA VAL A 154 7.38 13.16 1.24
C VAL A 154 7.85 11.83 0.64
N SER A 155 7.12 11.33 -0.35
CA SER A 155 7.47 10.06 -0.98
C SER A 155 8.57 10.24 -2.03
N ARG A 156 9.54 9.33 -1.99
CA ARG A 156 10.64 9.19 -2.98
C ARG A 156 10.28 8.35 -4.20
N GLY A 157 9.01 7.94 -4.33
CA GLY A 157 8.60 6.99 -5.34
C GLY A 157 9.13 5.58 -5.11
N MET A 158 8.73 4.64 -5.96
CA MET A 158 9.11 3.25 -5.80
C MET A 158 10.55 3.04 -6.26
N PHE A 159 11.38 2.52 -5.36
CA PHE A 159 12.73 2.07 -5.68
C PHE A 159 12.73 1.02 -6.81
N ASP A 160 13.88 0.88 -7.48
CA ASP A 160 14.08 -0.06 -8.58
C ASP A 160 14.70 -1.37 -8.14
N ARG A 161 15.49 -1.34 -7.07
CA ARG A 161 16.21 -2.52 -6.59
C ARG A 161 16.39 -2.50 -5.09
N VAL A 162 16.28 -3.68 -4.48
CA VAL A 162 16.66 -3.93 -3.09
C VAL A 162 18.09 -4.46 -3.05
N THR A 163 18.90 -3.96 -2.13
CA THR A 163 20.26 -4.45 -1.84
C THR A 163 20.27 -5.19 -0.50
N GLU A 164 21.39 -5.78 -0.13
CA GLU A 164 21.54 -6.44 1.17
C GLU A 164 21.27 -5.51 2.36
N THR A 165 21.47 -4.20 2.17
CA THR A 165 21.45 -3.20 3.24
C THR A 165 20.56 -2.00 2.96
N GLY A 166 19.80 -1.97 1.86
CA GLY A 166 18.93 -0.86 1.53
C GLY A 166 18.21 -1.00 0.20
N VAL A 167 17.87 0.14 -0.41
CA VAL A 167 17.20 0.21 -1.71
C VAL A 167 17.84 1.25 -2.61
N VAL A 168 17.74 1.06 -3.92
CA VAL A 168 18.23 2.00 -4.94
C VAL A 168 17.03 2.58 -5.67
N PHE A 169 16.91 3.91 -5.62
CA PHE A 169 15.89 4.66 -6.34
C PHE A 169 16.32 4.91 -7.79
N GLY A 170 15.33 4.90 -8.68
CA GLY A 170 15.47 5.34 -10.06
C GLY A 170 14.39 6.34 -10.41
N PRO A 171 14.15 6.59 -11.71
CA PRO A 171 13.15 7.57 -12.13
C PRO A 171 11.73 7.18 -11.66
N PRO A 172 10.85 8.16 -11.42
CA PRO A 172 9.48 7.87 -11.00
C PRO A 172 8.73 7.05 -12.04
N LYS A 173 8.02 6.01 -11.57
CA LYS A 173 7.19 5.14 -12.42
C LYS A 173 5.81 5.73 -12.75
N SER A 174 5.44 6.83 -12.08
CA SER A 174 4.17 7.53 -12.25
C SER A 174 4.31 8.97 -11.77
N GLU A 175 3.69 9.91 -12.48
CA GLU A 175 3.56 11.31 -12.04
C GLU A 175 2.12 11.66 -11.63
N VAL A 176 1.20 10.69 -11.72
CA VAL A 176 -0.21 10.85 -11.33
C VAL A 176 -0.57 9.95 -10.15
N ALA A 177 -1.33 10.48 -9.20
CA ALA A 177 -1.85 9.72 -8.06
C ALA A 177 -2.88 8.65 -8.50
N ALA A 178 -3.60 8.94 -9.59
CA ALA A 178 -4.60 8.06 -10.20
C ALA A 178 -5.71 7.62 -9.22
N GLY A 179 -6.29 8.58 -8.48
CA GLY A 179 -7.47 8.36 -7.65
C GLY A 179 -8.71 7.96 -8.45
N TYR A 180 -9.69 7.41 -7.74
CA TYR A 180 -10.99 6.94 -8.21
C TYR A 180 -12.10 7.56 -7.36
N GLY A 181 -13.31 7.58 -7.94
CA GLY A 181 -14.51 8.08 -7.28
C GLY A 181 -14.27 9.46 -6.64
N PRO A 182 -14.56 9.62 -5.35
CA PRO A 182 -14.48 10.92 -4.69
C PRO A 182 -13.04 11.46 -4.54
N SER A 183 -12.02 10.61 -4.66
CA SER A 183 -10.61 11.03 -4.62
C SER A 183 -9.96 11.20 -5.99
N ARG A 184 -10.74 11.08 -7.08
CA ARG A 184 -10.23 11.31 -8.44
C ARG A 184 -9.85 12.78 -8.60
N SER A 185 -8.62 13.03 -9.06
CA SER A 185 -8.12 14.36 -9.40
C SER A 185 -7.22 14.28 -10.63
N ASN A 186 -7.21 15.33 -11.43
CA ASN A 186 -6.26 15.50 -12.55
C ASN A 186 -4.94 16.10 -12.10
N GLU A 187 -4.87 16.62 -10.87
CA GLU A 187 -3.71 17.32 -10.30
C GLU A 187 -3.36 16.77 -8.91
N LEU A 188 -2.08 16.81 -8.57
CA LEU A 188 -1.63 16.51 -7.22
C LEU A 188 -2.09 17.62 -6.28
N GLN A 189 -2.92 17.29 -5.29
CA GLN A 189 -3.46 18.28 -4.37
C GLN A 189 -2.46 18.76 -3.32
N VAL A 190 -1.40 17.98 -3.09
CA VAL A 190 -0.22 18.34 -2.28
C VAL A 190 1.03 17.89 -3.04
N PRO A 191 1.46 18.62 -4.08
CA PRO A 191 2.62 18.27 -4.89
C PRO A 191 3.90 18.09 -4.08
N GLU A 192 4.04 18.80 -2.97
CA GLU A 192 5.20 18.77 -2.07
C GLU A 192 5.36 17.41 -1.38
N SER A 193 4.29 16.60 -1.32
CA SER A 193 4.34 15.22 -0.81
C SER A 193 5.01 14.23 -1.77
N TRP A 194 5.44 14.69 -2.95
CA TRP A 194 6.03 13.87 -3.99
C TRP A 194 7.37 14.43 -4.46
N ASP A 195 8.45 13.78 -4.05
CA ASP A 195 9.80 14.15 -4.45
C ASP A 195 10.64 12.90 -4.79
N PRO A 196 10.38 12.27 -5.95
CA PRO A 196 11.13 11.09 -6.39
C PRO A 196 12.52 11.42 -6.93
N ARG A 197 12.90 12.71 -7.01
CA ARG A 197 14.15 13.17 -7.66
C ARG A 197 15.14 13.79 -6.70
N ALA A 198 14.76 14.16 -5.48
CA ALA A 198 15.75 14.53 -4.50
C ALA A 198 16.65 13.33 -4.19
N CYS A 199 17.91 13.43 -4.58
CA CYS A 199 18.96 12.61 -4.01
C CYS A 199 19.01 12.93 -2.51
N LEU A 200 18.87 11.92 -1.65
CA LEU A 200 19.42 12.05 -0.30
C LEU A 200 20.96 12.05 -0.45
N PRO A 201 21.69 12.89 0.31
CA PRO A 201 23.15 12.86 0.31
C PRO A 201 23.72 11.49 0.72
#